data_AF-A0A9D8YMX7-F1
#
_entry.id   AF-A0A9D8YMX7-F1
#
_cell.length_a   1.000
_cell.length_b   1.000
_cell.length_c   1.000
_cell.angle_alpha   90.00
_cell.angle_beta   90.00
_cell.angle_gamma   90.00
#
_symmetry.space_group_name_H-M   'P 1'
#
loop_
_entity.id
_entity.type
_entity.pdbx_description
1 polymer ?
#
loop_
_entity_poly.entity_id
_entity_poly.type
_entity_poly.pdbx_seq_one_letter_code
_entity_poly.pdbx_strand_id
1 'polypeptide(L)'
;MTENLSVRLLQIEGYAKALVQALREMDQRRHILEPLLAEDKIGQALSEKFKDTHGVHAYKHLVPILAQDLVRDLSRLILDGDKKAASLKNLHRKARAPEIRGALRERFKHIPDKWHGDGAPIPGLTLEVTKQFASSWRDKDRSDYGASFDQDWEEIETAMAELEKNPTAEKIKTFRDRYHAHHEMARLGQDPVPFKVSDLELTINDLFEFADEYMNVVLKLARLLTGAYDDVESFSLVHRKQARDMWAILAEVEDDDA
;
A
#
# COMPACT_ATOMS: atom_id res chain seq x y z
N MET A 1 28.82 7.85 -9.82
CA MET A 1 28.05 6.68 -9.36
C MET A 1 28.70 5.43 -9.94
N THR A 2 28.95 4.38 -9.15
CA THR A 2 29.51 3.12 -9.71
C THR A 2 28.44 2.38 -10.52
N GLU A 3 28.85 1.62 -11.53
CA GLU A 3 27.93 0.83 -12.38
C GLU A 3 27.06 -0.12 -11.55
N ASN A 4 27.65 -0.78 -10.55
CA ASN A 4 26.94 -1.66 -9.61
C ASN A 4 25.85 -0.93 -8.81
N LEU A 5 26.12 0.31 -8.35
CA LEU A 5 25.15 1.10 -7.61
C LEU A 5 23.97 1.54 -8.48
N SER A 6 24.25 1.94 -9.72
CA SER A 6 23.20 2.32 -10.70
C SER A 6 22.25 1.15 -10.97
N VAL A 7 22.79 -0.06 -11.21
CA VAL A 7 22.00 -1.28 -11.42
C VAL A 7 21.13 -1.60 -10.20
N ARG A 8 21.69 -1.51 -8.99
CA ARG A 8 20.92 -1.73 -7.74
C ARG A 8 19.78 -0.73 -7.59
N LEU A 9 20.01 0.54 -7.89
CA LEU A 9 18.99 1.59 -7.82
C LEU A 9 17.85 1.34 -8.83
N LEU A 10 18.18 0.99 -10.08
CA LEU A 10 17.20 0.64 -11.10
C LEU A 10 16.36 -0.58 -10.69
N GLN A 11 16.99 -1.59 -10.10
CA GLN A 11 16.29 -2.77 -9.62
C GLN A 11 15.30 -2.43 -8.49
N ILE A 12 15.74 -1.64 -7.51
CA ILE A 12 14.88 -1.20 -6.41
C ILE A 12 13.70 -0.36 -6.93
N GLU A 13 13.95 0.54 -7.88
CA GLU A 13 12.93 1.34 -8.53
C GLU A 13 11.89 0.47 -9.26
N GLY A 14 12.34 -0.55 -9.99
CA GLY A 14 11.45 -1.50 -10.66
C GLY A 14 10.56 -2.27 -9.69
N TYR A 15 11.12 -2.74 -8.57
CA TYR A 15 10.33 -3.40 -7.53
C TYR A 15 9.37 -2.46 -6.80
N ALA A 16 9.75 -1.20 -6.60
CA ALA A 16 8.85 -0.19 -6.02
C ALA A 16 7.62 0.03 -6.91
N LYS A 17 7.81 0.20 -8.22
CA LYS A 17 6.70 0.34 -9.19
C LYS A 17 5.79 -0.89 -9.19
N ALA A 18 6.38 -2.09 -9.16
CA ALA A 18 5.61 -3.34 -9.08
C ALA A 18 4.81 -3.45 -7.78
N LEU A 19 5.38 -3.04 -6.64
CA LEU A 19 4.70 -3.01 -5.36
C LEU A 19 3.51 -2.03 -5.38
N VAL A 20 3.69 -0.81 -5.90
CA VAL A 20 2.60 0.17 -6.03
C VAL A 20 1.46 -0.37 -6.90
N GLN A 21 1.78 -1.02 -8.02
CA GLN A 21 0.76 -1.64 -8.86
C GLN A 21 -0.02 -2.74 -8.11
N ALA A 22 0.69 -3.61 -7.40
CA ALA A 22 0.05 -4.66 -6.61
C ALA A 22 -0.76 -4.09 -5.43
N LEU A 23 -0.35 -2.95 -4.87
CA LEU A 23 -1.08 -2.23 -3.84
C LEU A 23 -2.41 -1.68 -4.37
N ARG A 24 -2.43 -1.11 -5.58
CA ARG A 24 -3.65 -0.63 -6.24
C ARG A 24 -4.64 -1.77 -6.48
N GLU A 25 -4.16 -2.94 -6.89
CA GLU A 25 -5.01 -4.12 -7.06
C GLU A 25 -5.57 -4.65 -5.73
N MET A 26 -4.77 -4.61 -4.66
CA MET A 26 -5.24 -4.94 -3.31
C MET A 26 -6.32 -3.96 -2.85
N ASP A 27 -6.11 -2.65 -3.03
CA ASP A 27 -7.07 -1.61 -2.70
C ASP A 27 -8.39 -1.77 -3.45
N GLN A 28 -8.32 -2.08 -4.76
CA GLN A 28 -9.50 -2.41 -5.54
C GLN A 28 -10.25 -3.63 -4.95
N ARG A 29 -9.54 -4.71 -4.59
CA ARG A 29 -10.15 -5.90 -3.96
C ARG A 29 -10.76 -5.58 -2.58
N ARG A 30 -10.12 -4.73 -1.79
CA ARG A 30 -10.65 -4.24 -0.51
C ARG A 30 -11.99 -3.53 -0.72
N HIS A 31 -12.06 -2.60 -1.66
CA HIS A 31 -13.30 -1.87 -1.94
C HIS A 31 -14.39 -2.73 -2.58
N ILE A 32 -14.04 -3.86 -3.23
CA ILE A 32 -15.02 -4.88 -3.64
C ILE A 32 -15.61 -5.60 -2.42
N LEU A 33 -14.82 -5.86 -1.37
CA LEU A 33 -15.26 -6.52 -0.15
C LEU A 33 -16.16 -5.63 0.72
N GLU A 34 -15.79 -4.36 0.88
CA GLU A 34 -16.37 -3.44 1.85
C GLU A 34 -17.92 -3.33 1.78
N PRO A 35 -18.57 -3.18 0.61
CA PRO A 35 -20.04 -3.10 0.52
C PRO A 35 -20.77 -4.42 0.82
N LEU A 36 -20.06 -5.54 0.89
CA LEU A 36 -20.64 -6.85 1.20
C LEU A 36 -20.69 -7.14 2.71
N LEU A 37 -20.10 -6.28 3.53
CA LEU A 37 -20.16 -6.42 4.98
C LEU A 37 -21.59 -6.19 5.47
N ALA A 38 -21.98 -6.89 6.54
CA ALA A 38 -23.39 -7.00 6.97
C ALA A 38 -24.05 -5.67 7.38
N GLU A 39 -23.24 -4.64 7.63
CA GLU A 39 -23.70 -3.32 8.06
C GLU A 39 -24.05 -2.40 6.88
N ASP A 40 -23.66 -2.75 5.65
CA ASP A 40 -23.94 -1.96 4.45
C ASP A 40 -25.31 -2.30 3.86
N LYS A 41 -26.03 -1.27 3.38
CA LYS A 41 -27.34 -1.39 2.71
C LYS A 41 -27.30 -2.37 1.54
N ILE A 42 -26.21 -2.35 0.76
CA ILE A 42 -25.97 -3.25 -0.36
C ILE A 42 -25.83 -4.70 0.14
N GLY A 43 -25.00 -4.94 1.15
CA GLY A 43 -24.82 -6.26 1.75
C GLY A 43 -26.12 -6.84 2.32
N GLN A 44 -26.94 -6.00 2.95
CA GLN A 44 -28.27 -6.38 3.46
C GLN A 44 -29.24 -6.73 2.32
N ALA A 45 -29.30 -5.90 1.28
CA ALA A 45 -30.15 -6.14 0.12
C ALA A 45 -29.77 -7.44 -0.62
N LEU A 46 -28.48 -7.68 -0.83
CA LEU A 46 -27.98 -8.93 -1.41
C LEU A 46 -28.31 -10.13 -0.52
N SER A 47 -28.14 -10.00 0.80
CA SER A 47 -28.47 -11.07 1.75
C SER A 47 -29.95 -11.47 1.70
N GLU A 48 -30.86 -10.49 1.63
CA GLU A 48 -32.29 -10.74 1.49
C GLU A 48 -32.62 -11.29 0.08
N LYS A 49 -31.99 -10.78 -0.98
CA LYS A 49 -32.19 -11.25 -2.37
C LYS A 49 -31.83 -12.72 -2.55
N PHE A 50 -30.77 -13.18 -1.90
CA PHE A 50 -30.36 -14.58 -1.95
C PHE A 50 -31.07 -15.47 -0.93
N LYS A 51 -31.83 -14.90 0.01
CA LYS A 51 -32.58 -15.65 1.01
C LYS A 51 -33.50 -16.66 0.34
N ASP A 52 -33.49 -17.88 0.86
CA ASP A 52 -34.25 -19.02 0.33
C ASP A 52 -33.89 -19.47 -1.10
N THR A 53 -32.75 -19.00 -1.65
CA THR A 53 -32.19 -19.49 -2.92
C THR A 53 -30.99 -20.39 -2.68
N HIS A 54 -30.66 -21.27 -3.64
CA HIS A 54 -29.39 -22.00 -3.61
C HIS A 54 -28.15 -21.07 -3.66
N GLY A 55 -28.32 -19.85 -4.17
CA GLY A 55 -27.26 -18.84 -4.25
C GLY A 55 -26.76 -18.37 -2.88
N VAL A 56 -27.55 -18.51 -1.82
CA VAL A 56 -27.16 -18.11 -0.46
C VAL A 56 -25.89 -18.82 0.02
N HIS A 57 -25.67 -20.06 -0.41
CA HIS A 57 -24.48 -20.82 -0.03
C HIS A 57 -23.23 -20.23 -0.68
N ALA A 58 -23.29 -19.92 -1.97
CA ALA A 58 -22.18 -19.28 -2.68
C ALA A 58 -21.89 -17.88 -2.12
N TYR A 59 -22.93 -17.09 -1.86
CA TYR A 59 -22.80 -15.75 -1.28
C TYR A 59 -22.14 -15.77 0.11
N LYS A 60 -22.53 -16.72 0.97
CA LYS A 60 -21.90 -16.91 2.29
C LYS A 60 -20.40 -17.25 2.22
N HIS A 61 -19.92 -17.79 1.11
CA HIS A 61 -18.49 -18.05 0.91
C HIS A 61 -17.74 -16.86 0.29
N LEU A 62 -18.43 -15.97 -0.43
CA LEU A 62 -17.80 -14.87 -1.14
C LEU A 62 -17.06 -13.91 -0.20
N VAL A 63 -17.72 -13.45 0.86
CA VAL A 63 -17.13 -12.52 1.85
C VAL A 63 -15.89 -13.12 2.53
N PRO A 64 -15.94 -14.36 3.09
CA PRO A 64 -14.75 -15.02 3.61
C PRO A 64 -13.61 -15.16 2.62
N ILE A 65 -13.89 -15.45 1.34
CA ILE A 65 -12.85 -15.59 0.30
C ILE A 65 -12.17 -14.25 0.05
N LEU A 66 -12.94 -13.17 -0.12
CA LEU A 66 -12.40 -11.84 -0.34
C LEU A 66 -11.60 -11.34 0.86
N ALA A 67 -12.07 -11.62 2.09
CA ALA A 67 -11.34 -11.31 3.31
C ALA A 67 -10.01 -12.07 3.42
N GLN A 68 -10.00 -13.38 3.08
CA GLN A 68 -8.76 -14.18 3.05
C GLN A 68 -7.78 -13.63 2.01
N ASP A 69 -8.27 -13.23 0.85
CA ASP A 69 -7.45 -12.64 -0.20
C ASP A 69 -6.80 -11.32 0.26
N LEU A 70 -7.55 -10.48 1.00
CA LEU A 70 -6.99 -9.27 1.63
C LEU A 70 -5.90 -9.59 2.65
N VAL A 71 -6.12 -10.57 3.54
CA VAL A 71 -5.09 -11.02 4.50
C VAL A 71 -3.83 -11.50 3.76
N ARG A 72 -4.00 -12.26 2.68
CA ARG A 72 -2.89 -12.75 1.84
C ARG A 72 -2.12 -11.59 1.22
N ASP A 73 -2.82 -10.59 0.66
CA ASP A 73 -2.18 -9.43 0.05
C ASP A 73 -1.44 -8.56 1.08
N LEU A 74 -2.07 -8.24 2.22
CA LEU A 74 -1.39 -7.51 3.30
C LEU A 74 -0.14 -8.24 3.78
N SER A 75 -0.23 -9.56 3.95
CA SER A 75 0.95 -10.34 4.32
C SER A 75 2.04 -10.32 3.25
N ARG A 76 1.69 -10.42 1.96
CA ARG A 76 2.66 -10.48 0.86
C ARG A 76 3.30 -9.13 0.55
N LEU A 77 2.50 -8.07 0.55
CA LEU A 77 2.91 -6.73 0.12
C LEU A 77 3.59 -5.96 1.24
N ILE A 78 3.17 -6.15 2.50
CA ILE A 78 3.69 -5.37 3.63
C ILE A 78 4.68 -6.20 4.46
N LEU A 79 4.28 -7.42 4.85
CA LEU A 79 4.94 -8.18 5.90
C LEU A 79 6.00 -9.16 5.42
N ASP A 80 6.02 -9.50 4.13
CA ASP A 80 6.90 -10.53 3.59
C ASP A 80 8.38 -10.14 3.73
N GLY A 81 9.15 -11.00 4.37
CA GLY A 81 10.57 -10.82 4.62
C GLY A 81 11.49 -11.56 3.66
N ASP A 82 10.95 -12.32 2.69
CA ASP A 82 11.77 -13.06 1.75
C ASP A 82 12.67 -12.12 0.93
N LYS A 83 13.91 -12.55 0.67
CA LYS A 83 14.93 -11.72 0.00
C LYS A 83 14.53 -11.32 -1.42
N LYS A 84 13.67 -12.11 -2.06
CA LYS A 84 13.16 -11.90 -3.44
C LYS A 84 11.78 -11.24 -3.47
N ALA A 85 11.07 -11.13 -2.35
CA ALA A 85 9.75 -10.51 -2.31
C ALA A 85 9.83 -9.00 -2.60
N ALA A 86 8.93 -8.49 -3.43
CA ALA A 86 8.77 -7.05 -3.67
C ALA A 86 7.80 -6.47 -2.63
N SER A 87 8.16 -6.52 -1.36
CA SER A 87 7.35 -6.06 -0.22
C SER A 87 7.91 -4.79 0.40
N LEU A 88 7.09 -4.09 1.21
CA LEU A 88 7.51 -2.94 2.01
C LEU A 88 8.76 -3.27 2.84
N LYS A 89 8.69 -4.34 3.64
CA LYS A 89 9.78 -4.76 4.52
C LYS A 89 11.08 -5.04 3.75
N ASN A 90 11.01 -5.69 2.60
CA ASN A 90 12.21 -6.01 1.84
C ASN A 90 12.78 -4.80 1.09
N LEU A 91 11.93 -3.92 0.56
CA LEU A 91 12.37 -2.70 -0.11
C LEU A 91 12.98 -1.71 0.86
N HIS A 92 12.34 -1.49 2.01
CA HIS A 92 12.90 -0.67 3.10
C HIS A 92 14.29 -1.16 3.51
N ARG A 93 14.43 -2.47 3.78
CA ARG A 93 15.72 -3.09 4.11
C ARG A 93 16.80 -2.85 3.05
N LYS A 94 16.45 -2.92 1.75
CA LYS A 94 17.39 -2.66 0.65
C LYS A 94 17.75 -1.18 0.53
N ALA A 95 16.78 -0.30 0.72
CA ALA A 95 16.93 1.15 0.63
C ALA A 95 17.77 1.73 1.79
N ARG A 96 17.72 1.08 2.97
CA ARG A 96 18.41 1.51 4.19
C ARG A 96 19.94 1.45 4.11
N ALA A 97 20.50 0.72 3.14
CA ALA A 97 21.95 0.66 2.96
C ALA A 97 22.51 2.08 2.72
N PRO A 98 23.52 2.56 3.49
CA PRO A 98 23.95 3.96 3.45
C PRO A 98 24.31 4.46 2.05
N GLU A 99 24.93 3.62 1.23
CA GLU A 99 25.28 3.93 -0.14
C GLU A 99 24.06 4.09 -1.06
N ILE A 100 22.99 3.33 -0.81
CA ILE A 100 21.72 3.41 -1.54
C ILE A 100 20.94 4.63 -1.09
N ARG A 101 20.76 4.81 0.22
CA ARG A 101 20.05 5.97 0.78
C ARG A 101 20.70 7.29 0.35
N GLY A 102 22.03 7.38 0.44
CA GLY A 102 22.76 8.58 0.01
C GLY A 102 22.54 8.88 -1.47
N ALA A 103 22.59 7.86 -2.33
CA ALA A 103 22.35 8.02 -3.76
C ALA A 103 20.88 8.35 -4.10
N LEU A 104 19.91 7.79 -3.35
CA LEU A 104 18.49 8.12 -3.49
C LEU A 104 18.21 9.57 -3.10
N ARG A 105 18.71 10.01 -1.94
CA ARG A 105 18.61 11.40 -1.48
C ARG A 105 19.21 12.36 -2.50
N GLU A 106 20.37 12.00 -3.05
CA GLU A 106 21.04 12.77 -4.10
C GLU A 106 20.20 12.85 -5.38
N ARG A 107 19.60 11.74 -5.83
CA ARG A 107 18.68 11.77 -6.98
C ARG A 107 17.44 12.62 -6.69
N PHE A 108 16.88 12.48 -5.50
CA PHE A 108 15.63 13.12 -5.10
C PHE A 108 15.74 14.64 -5.05
N LYS A 109 16.83 15.18 -4.50
CA LYS A 109 17.06 16.64 -4.46
C LYS A 109 17.13 17.27 -5.86
N HIS A 110 17.49 16.49 -6.88
CA HIS A 110 17.63 16.94 -8.27
C HIS A 110 16.36 16.75 -9.12
N ILE A 111 15.28 16.18 -8.57
CA ILE A 111 13.97 16.13 -9.25
C ILE A 111 13.51 17.50 -9.76
N PRO A 112 13.61 18.61 -8.99
CA PRO A 112 13.15 19.92 -9.46
C PRO A 112 13.97 20.50 -10.62
N ASP A 113 15.19 20.01 -10.88
CA ASP A 113 16.05 20.55 -11.93
C ASP A 113 15.37 20.53 -13.31
N LYS A 114 14.47 19.57 -13.55
CA LYS A 114 13.68 19.45 -14.79
C LYS A 114 12.69 20.61 -15.01
N TRP A 115 12.33 21.35 -13.96
CA TRP A 115 11.42 22.50 -14.03
C TRP A 115 12.13 23.82 -14.26
N HIS A 116 13.44 23.86 -13.98
CA HIS A 116 14.25 25.04 -14.22
C HIS A 116 14.83 24.95 -15.64
N GLY A 117 14.08 25.47 -16.62
CA GLY A 117 14.55 25.58 -18.01
C GLY A 117 15.73 26.55 -18.16
N ASP A 118 16.42 26.46 -19.31
CA ASP A 118 17.56 27.31 -19.63
C ASP A 118 17.13 28.76 -19.90
N GLY A 119 17.00 29.55 -18.83
CA GLY A 119 17.20 31.00 -18.86
C GLY A 119 16.26 31.81 -19.75
N ALA A 120 15.00 31.43 -19.90
CA ALA A 120 14.01 32.31 -20.52
C ALA A 120 13.96 33.63 -19.73
N PRO A 121 14.12 34.80 -20.38
CA PRO A 121 14.14 36.09 -19.70
C PRO A 121 12.80 36.33 -18.99
N ILE A 122 12.86 36.61 -17.69
CA ILE A 122 11.68 37.04 -16.94
C ILE A 122 11.31 38.45 -17.43
N PRO A 123 10.04 38.71 -17.79
CA PRO A 123 9.62 40.04 -18.24
C PRO A 123 10.04 41.13 -17.25
N GLY A 124 10.76 42.13 -17.74
CA GLY A 124 11.25 43.25 -16.93
C GLY A 124 12.60 43.05 -16.24
N LEU A 125 13.25 41.88 -16.39
CA LEU A 125 14.59 41.62 -15.84
C LEU A 125 15.63 41.44 -16.95
N THR A 126 16.88 41.80 -16.65
CA THR A 126 18.01 41.45 -17.53
C THR A 126 18.26 39.94 -17.49
N LEU A 127 18.96 39.42 -18.50
CA LEU A 127 19.32 38.01 -18.55
C LEU A 127 20.20 37.59 -17.37
N GLU A 128 21.08 38.48 -16.90
CA GLU A 128 21.98 38.23 -15.78
C GLU A 128 21.24 38.15 -14.45
N VAL A 129 20.30 39.06 -14.22
CA VAL A 129 19.42 39.06 -13.04
C VAL A 129 18.48 37.85 -13.08
N THR A 130 17.93 37.52 -14.25
CA THR A 130 17.13 36.31 -14.46
C THR A 130 17.89 35.05 -14.09
N LYS A 131 19.17 34.93 -14.50
CA LYS A 131 20.03 33.79 -14.16
C LYS A 131 20.31 33.69 -12.65
N GLN A 132 20.53 34.82 -11.99
CA GLN A 132 20.73 34.84 -10.53
C GLN A 132 19.46 34.37 -9.78
N PHE A 133 18.29 34.88 -10.14
CA PHE A 133 17.02 34.43 -9.56
C PHE A 133 16.76 32.94 -9.83
N ALA A 134 16.96 32.48 -11.07
CA ALA A 134 16.77 31.08 -11.43
C ALA A 134 17.71 30.14 -10.65
N SER A 135 18.97 30.54 -10.44
CA SER A 135 19.91 29.77 -9.61
C SER A 135 19.47 29.73 -8.16
N SER A 136 19.07 30.86 -7.57
CA SER A 136 18.63 30.93 -6.17
C SER A 136 17.37 30.10 -5.93
N TRP A 137 16.41 30.11 -6.86
CA TRP A 137 15.22 29.27 -6.79
C TRP A 137 15.55 27.80 -6.93
N ARG A 138 16.42 27.43 -7.87
CA ARG A 138 16.87 26.04 -8.03
C ARG A 138 17.54 25.51 -6.76
N ASP A 139 18.39 26.30 -6.12
CA ASP A 139 19.05 25.90 -4.88
C ASP A 139 18.06 25.77 -3.71
N LYS A 140 17.06 26.67 -3.65
CA LYS A 140 15.97 26.57 -2.68
C LYS A 140 15.14 25.31 -2.91
N ASP A 141 14.68 25.05 -4.13
CA ASP A 141 13.88 23.86 -4.45
C ASP A 141 14.66 22.57 -4.16
N ARG A 142 15.96 22.52 -4.48
CA ARG A 142 16.83 21.39 -4.10
C ARG A 142 16.90 21.19 -2.59
N SER A 143 16.99 22.28 -1.82
CA SER A 143 17.00 22.24 -0.35
C SER A 143 15.67 21.72 0.18
N ASP A 144 14.55 22.24 -0.34
CA ASP A 144 13.19 21.85 0.07
C ASP A 144 12.92 20.37 -0.25
N TYR A 145 13.34 19.89 -1.42
CA TYR A 145 13.25 18.46 -1.79
C TYR A 145 14.16 17.59 -0.92
N GLY A 146 15.36 18.06 -0.59
CA GLY A 146 16.27 17.37 0.33
C GLY A 146 15.67 17.22 1.73
N ALA A 147 15.06 18.28 2.25
CA ALA A 147 14.38 18.27 3.55
C ALA A 147 13.14 17.36 3.53
N SER A 148 12.33 17.41 2.47
CA SER A 148 11.18 16.52 2.31
C SER A 148 11.60 15.05 2.25
N PHE A 149 12.70 14.71 1.57
CA PHE A 149 13.25 13.35 1.59
C PHE A 149 13.58 12.89 3.00
N ASP A 150 14.25 13.75 3.78
CA ASP A 150 14.69 13.40 5.14
C ASP A 150 13.49 13.22 6.08
N GLN A 151 12.47 14.08 5.96
CA GLN A 151 11.22 13.95 6.70
C GLN A 151 10.49 12.65 6.36
N ASP A 152 10.23 12.38 5.07
CA ASP A 152 9.54 11.15 4.65
C ASP A 152 10.32 9.90 5.10
N TRP A 153 11.65 9.96 5.07
CA TRP A 153 12.50 8.85 5.52
C TRP A 153 12.36 8.60 7.03
N GLU A 154 12.30 9.65 7.85
CA GLU A 154 12.09 9.53 9.30
C GLU A 154 10.70 8.95 9.64
N GLU A 155 9.67 9.40 8.93
CA GLU A 155 8.32 8.86 9.06
C GLU A 155 8.26 7.37 8.68
N ILE A 156 8.93 6.97 7.60
CA ILE A 156 9.06 5.56 7.20
C ILE A 156 9.82 4.75 8.26
N GLU A 157 10.96 5.23 8.77
CA GLU A 157 11.71 4.50 9.81
C GLU A 157 10.86 4.29 11.08
N THR A 158 10.05 5.29 11.45
CA THR A 158 9.13 5.20 12.59
C THR A 158 8.06 4.13 12.35
N ALA A 159 7.35 4.21 11.23
CA ALA A 159 6.32 3.23 10.88
C ALA A 159 6.88 1.80 10.76
N MET A 160 8.10 1.65 10.23
CA MET A 160 8.74 0.34 10.13
C MET A 160 9.14 -0.24 11.49
N ALA A 161 9.51 0.61 12.47
CA ALA A 161 9.77 0.17 13.83
C ALA A 161 8.48 -0.22 14.59
N GLU A 162 7.36 0.45 14.29
CA GLU A 162 6.03 0.15 14.81
C GLU A 162 5.47 -1.14 14.21
N LEU A 163 5.67 -1.37 12.91
CA LEU A 163 5.24 -2.57 12.19
C LEU A 163 5.75 -3.87 12.85
N GLU A 164 6.96 -3.86 13.41
CA GLU A 164 7.52 -5.03 14.10
C GLU A 164 6.82 -5.37 15.41
N LYS A 165 6.15 -4.39 16.02
CA LYS A 165 5.42 -4.50 17.30
C LYS A 165 3.91 -4.48 17.11
N ASN A 166 3.43 -4.32 15.88
CA ASN A 166 2.02 -4.17 15.58
C ASN A 166 1.29 -5.51 15.80
N PRO A 167 0.31 -5.58 16.72
CA PRO A 167 -0.40 -6.82 17.03
C PRO A 167 -1.22 -7.34 15.84
N THR A 168 -1.78 -6.44 15.02
CA THR A 168 -2.51 -6.81 13.80
C THR A 168 -1.58 -7.46 12.78
N ALA A 169 -0.34 -6.98 12.65
CA ALA A 169 0.66 -7.62 11.78
C ALA A 169 0.99 -9.06 12.22
N GLU A 170 1.05 -9.33 13.53
CA GLU A 170 1.24 -10.69 14.07
C GLU A 170 0.04 -11.59 13.79
N LYS A 171 -1.19 -11.07 14.00
CA LYS A 171 -2.43 -11.78 13.69
C LYS A 171 -2.54 -12.13 12.21
N ILE A 172 -2.23 -11.19 11.30
CA ILE A 172 -2.22 -11.40 9.84
C ILE A 172 -1.23 -12.51 9.46
N LYS A 173 0.00 -12.48 9.98
CA LYS A 173 1.00 -13.54 9.74
C LYS A 173 0.52 -14.89 10.25
N THR A 174 0.00 -14.92 11.48
CA THR A 174 -0.49 -16.16 12.09
C THR A 174 -1.65 -16.73 11.31
N PHE A 175 -2.58 -15.90 10.84
CA PHE A 175 -3.66 -16.30 9.95
C PHE A 175 -3.08 -16.94 8.69
N ARG A 176 -2.18 -16.24 7.97
CA ARG A 176 -1.58 -16.75 6.73
C ARG A 176 -0.90 -18.12 6.94
N ASP A 177 -0.15 -18.26 8.02
CA ASP A 177 0.65 -19.44 8.30
C ASP A 177 -0.19 -20.63 8.79
N ARG A 178 -1.26 -20.38 9.55
CA ARG A 178 -2.05 -21.44 10.20
C ARG A 178 -3.37 -21.76 9.51
N TYR A 179 -3.99 -20.80 8.82
CA TYR A 179 -5.31 -21.00 8.22
C TYR A 179 -5.31 -22.07 7.12
N HIS A 180 -4.24 -22.14 6.33
CA HIS A 180 -4.05 -23.20 5.33
C HIS A 180 -3.25 -24.40 5.86
N ALA A 181 -2.77 -24.35 7.12
CA ALA A 181 -2.14 -25.51 7.74
C ALA A 181 -3.22 -26.53 8.11
N HIS A 182 -3.05 -27.78 7.66
CA HIS A 182 -4.17 -28.71 7.61
C HIS A 182 -4.76 -29.06 8.99
N HIS A 183 -3.97 -29.21 10.06
CA HIS A 183 -4.44 -29.42 11.44
C HIS A 183 -3.35 -29.02 12.45
N GLU A 184 -3.73 -28.53 13.63
CA GLU A 184 -2.80 -28.31 14.74
C GLU A 184 -2.55 -29.62 15.51
N MET A 185 -1.30 -29.83 15.94
CA MET A 185 -0.95 -30.98 16.77
C MET A 185 -1.67 -30.91 18.10
N ALA A 186 -2.44 -31.94 18.43
CA ALA A 186 -3.12 -32.06 19.71
C ALA A 186 -2.27 -32.82 20.75
N ARG A 187 -2.68 -32.74 22.02
CA ARG A 187 -2.04 -33.50 23.12
C ARG A 187 -2.27 -35.01 22.92
N LEU A 188 -1.41 -35.84 23.51
CA LEU A 188 -1.58 -37.30 23.55
C LEU A 188 -2.99 -37.67 24.03
N GLY A 189 -3.75 -38.39 23.18
CA GLY A 189 -5.13 -38.79 23.45
C GLY A 189 -6.21 -37.85 22.90
N GLN A 190 -5.85 -36.82 22.13
CA GLN A 190 -6.79 -35.94 21.42
C GLN A 190 -6.53 -35.99 19.91
N ASP A 191 -7.58 -35.83 19.11
CA ASP A 191 -7.47 -35.75 17.66
C ASP A 191 -6.95 -34.36 17.24
N PRO A 192 -6.09 -34.26 16.22
CA PRO A 192 -5.73 -32.98 15.60
C PRO A 192 -6.98 -32.24 15.13
N VAL A 193 -7.05 -30.94 15.44
CA VAL A 193 -8.17 -30.07 15.02
C VAL A 193 -7.67 -28.96 14.12
N PRO A 194 -8.51 -28.44 13.19
CA PRO A 194 -8.16 -27.26 12.41
C PRO A 194 -7.85 -26.08 13.32
N PHE A 195 -6.95 -25.20 12.88
CA PHE A 195 -6.68 -23.96 13.59
C PHE A 195 -7.96 -23.12 13.72
N LYS A 196 -8.27 -22.70 14.95
CA LYS A 196 -9.46 -21.91 15.23
C LYS A 196 -9.17 -20.43 15.00
N VAL A 197 -9.51 -19.94 13.80
CA VAL A 197 -9.33 -18.53 13.39
C VAL A 197 -9.87 -17.53 14.40
N SER A 198 -10.99 -17.85 15.07
CA SER A 198 -11.58 -16.96 16.06
C SER A 198 -10.68 -16.68 17.27
N ASP A 199 -9.68 -17.52 17.52
CA ASP A 199 -8.70 -17.29 18.59
C ASP A 199 -7.69 -16.18 18.24
N LEU A 200 -7.62 -15.75 16.97
CA LEU A 200 -6.80 -14.59 16.59
C LEU A 200 -7.44 -13.26 16.96
N GLU A 201 -8.76 -13.23 17.18
CA GLU A 201 -9.52 -11.99 17.39
C GLU A 201 -9.16 -10.93 16.33
N LEU A 202 -9.04 -11.36 15.07
CA LEU A 202 -8.72 -10.50 13.92
C LEU A 202 -10.02 -10.11 13.22
N THR A 203 -10.37 -8.83 13.27
CA THR A 203 -11.57 -8.29 12.66
C THR A 203 -11.28 -7.74 11.25
N ILE A 204 -12.33 -7.53 10.46
CA ILE A 204 -12.18 -6.87 9.14
C ILE A 204 -11.72 -5.42 9.30
N ASN A 205 -12.19 -4.72 10.34
CA ASN A 205 -11.78 -3.34 10.60
C ASN A 205 -10.28 -3.26 10.92
N ASP A 206 -9.74 -4.22 11.68
CA ASP A 206 -8.29 -4.31 11.90
C ASP A 206 -7.52 -4.41 10.57
N LEU A 207 -8.05 -5.17 9.59
CA LEU A 207 -7.42 -5.30 8.26
C LEU A 207 -7.49 -4.00 7.47
N PHE A 208 -8.61 -3.27 7.54
CA PHE A 208 -8.81 -2.01 6.85
C PHE A 208 -7.92 -0.91 7.41
N GLU A 209 -7.89 -0.75 8.73
CA GLU A 209 -7.02 0.23 9.41
C GLU A 209 -5.55 -0.08 9.14
N PHE A 210 -5.16 -1.35 9.20
CA PHE A 210 -3.80 -1.78 8.85
C PHE A 210 -3.47 -1.52 7.39
N ALA A 211 -4.41 -1.72 6.46
CA ALA A 211 -4.23 -1.39 5.06
C ALA A 211 -4.01 0.12 4.87
N ASP A 212 -4.87 0.96 5.46
CA ASP A 212 -4.78 2.42 5.35
C ASP A 212 -3.44 2.97 5.86
N GLU A 213 -3.00 2.48 7.02
CA GLU A 213 -1.73 2.89 7.61
C GLU A 213 -0.56 2.53 6.68
N TYR A 214 -0.43 1.26 6.30
CA TYR A 214 0.76 0.78 5.59
C TYR A 214 0.74 1.02 4.08
N MET A 215 -0.42 1.27 3.46
CA MET A 215 -0.49 1.77 2.08
C MET A 215 0.22 3.12 1.96
N ASN A 216 -0.03 4.04 2.90
CA ASN A 216 0.64 5.33 2.93
C ASN A 216 2.16 5.20 3.08
N VAL A 217 2.62 4.28 3.93
CA VAL A 217 4.05 4.01 4.11
C VAL A 217 4.68 3.45 2.83
N VAL A 218 4.00 2.52 2.14
CA VAL A 218 4.47 1.99 0.84
C VAL A 218 4.65 3.10 -0.17
N LEU A 219 3.72 4.05 -0.26
CA LEU A 219 3.75 5.09 -1.29
C LEU A 219 4.75 6.19 -0.96
N LYS A 220 4.93 6.53 0.32
CA LYS A 220 6.06 7.36 0.74
C LYS A 220 7.38 6.72 0.36
N LEU A 221 7.56 5.42 0.64
CA LEU A 221 8.77 4.71 0.23
C LEU A 221 8.92 4.70 -1.29
N ALA A 222 7.87 4.39 -2.04
CA ALA A 222 7.89 4.39 -3.50
C ALA A 222 8.26 5.76 -4.08
N ARG A 223 7.76 6.85 -3.47
CA ARG A 223 8.14 8.21 -3.82
C ARG A 223 9.63 8.44 -3.63
N LEU A 224 10.22 8.03 -2.50
CA LEU A 224 11.67 8.17 -2.29
C LEU A 224 12.51 7.31 -3.24
N LEU A 225 11.99 6.14 -3.63
CA LEU A 225 12.68 5.20 -4.51
C LEU A 225 12.62 5.57 -5.99
N THR A 226 11.53 6.21 -6.42
CA THR A 226 11.25 6.46 -7.84
C THR A 226 11.24 7.95 -8.21
N GLY A 227 11.05 8.84 -7.23
CA GLY A 227 10.77 10.26 -7.45
C GLY A 227 9.38 10.55 -8.01
N ALA A 228 8.51 9.55 -8.12
CA ALA A 228 7.12 9.70 -8.55
C ALA A 228 6.20 9.92 -7.34
N TYR A 229 5.19 10.76 -7.52
CA TYR A 229 4.13 10.95 -6.54
C TYR A 229 2.92 10.12 -6.95
N ASP A 230 2.36 9.39 -6.00
CA ASP A 230 1.14 8.60 -6.16
C ASP A 230 0.08 9.13 -5.18
N ASP A 231 -1.10 9.44 -5.70
CA ASP A 231 -2.22 9.96 -4.92
C ASP A 231 -3.18 8.83 -4.52
N VAL A 232 -3.11 8.40 -3.25
CA VAL A 232 -3.96 7.35 -2.68
C VAL A 232 -5.42 7.70 -2.80
N GLU A 233 -5.76 8.90 -2.35
CA GLU A 233 -7.14 9.31 -2.16
C GLU A 233 -7.87 9.28 -3.49
N SER A 234 -7.22 9.78 -4.55
CA SER A 234 -7.78 9.75 -5.90
C SER A 234 -8.06 8.34 -6.42
N PHE A 235 -7.12 7.40 -6.32
CA PHE A 235 -7.37 6.05 -6.85
C PHE A 235 -8.34 5.26 -5.96
N SER A 236 -8.25 5.39 -4.64
CA SER A 236 -9.16 4.70 -3.71
C SER A 236 -10.59 5.22 -3.86
N LEU A 237 -10.79 6.51 -4.11
CA LEU A 237 -12.11 7.07 -4.42
C LEU A 237 -12.71 6.43 -5.67
N VAL A 238 -11.91 6.28 -6.74
CA VAL A 238 -12.35 5.62 -7.97
C VAL A 238 -12.70 4.16 -7.73
N HIS A 239 -11.86 3.42 -7.00
CA HIS A 239 -12.12 2.01 -6.68
C HIS A 239 -13.37 1.83 -5.82
N ARG A 240 -13.54 2.66 -4.78
CA ARG A 240 -14.74 2.67 -3.93
C ARG A 240 -15.99 2.88 -4.76
N LYS A 241 -16.01 3.93 -5.58
CA LYS A 241 -17.15 4.26 -6.45
C LYS A 241 -17.48 3.10 -7.38
N GLN A 242 -16.49 2.58 -8.10
CA GLN A 242 -16.71 1.48 -9.05
C GLN A 242 -17.24 0.20 -8.38
N ALA A 243 -16.70 -0.14 -7.21
CA ALA A 243 -17.14 -1.31 -6.47
C ALA A 243 -18.57 -1.15 -5.94
N ARG A 244 -18.89 0.03 -5.38
CA ARG A 244 -20.25 0.35 -4.92
C ARG A 244 -21.25 0.34 -6.06
N ASP A 245 -20.96 1.03 -7.18
CA ASP A 245 -21.80 1.06 -8.38
C ASP A 245 -22.11 -0.38 -8.87
N MET A 246 -21.07 -1.22 -8.97
CA MET A 246 -21.22 -2.61 -9.39
C MET A 246 -22.17 -3.38 -8.47
N TRP A 247 -21.99 -3.27 -7.16
CA TRP A 247 -22.83 -4.00 -6.22
C TRP A 247 -24.23 -3.43 -6.10
N ALA A 248 -24.41 -2.12 -6.19
CA ALA A 248 -25.71 -1.45 -6.20
C ALA A 248 -26.58 -1.93 -7.37
N ILE A 249 -25.98 -2.05 -8.57
CA ILE A 249 -26.63 -2.63 -9.75
C ILE A 249 -27.09 -4.07 -9.48
N LEU A 250 -26.23 -4.90 -8.89
CA LEU A 250 -26.54 -6.31 -8.60
C LEU A 250 -27.59 -6.47 -7.49
N ALA A 251 -27.55 -5.58 -6.50
CA ALA A 251 -28.46 -5.53 -5.36
C ALA A 251 -29.81 -4.88 -5.70
N GLU A 252 -29.89 -4.16 -6.83
CA GLU A 252 -31.06 -3.36 -7.23
C GLU A 252 -31.43 -2.31 -6.16
N VAL A 253 -30.42 -1.64 -5.61
CA VAL A 253 -30.59 -0.54 -4.66
C VAL A 253 -30.03 0.75 -5.23
N GLU A 254 -30.72 1.86 -4.97
CA GLU A 254 -30.12 3.18 -5.15
C GLU A 254 -29.06 3.39 -4.08
N ASP A 255 -27.86 3.74 -4.52
CA ASP A 255 -26.75 4.12 -3.66
C ASP A 255 -26.64 5.64 -3.65
N ASP A 256 -27.17 6.25 -2.60
CA ASP A 256 -27.16 7.71 -2.41
C ASP A 256 -25.78 8.20 -1.90
N ASP A 257 -24.88 7.27 -1.55
CA ASP A 257 -23.55 7.54 -0.95
C ASP A 257 -22.40 7.52 -1.99
N ALA A 258 -22.72 7.53 -3.29
CA ALA A 258 -21.76 7.42 -4.41
C ALA A 258 -21.13 8.74 -4.92
#